data_AF-A0A2I3HA20-F1
#
_entry.id   AF-A0A2I3HA20-F1
#
_cell.length_a   1.000
_cell.length_b   1.000
_cell.length_c   1.000
_cell.angle_alpha   90.00
_cell.angle_beta   90.00
_cell.angle_gamma   90.00
#
_symmetry.space_group_name_H-M   'P 1'
#
loop_
_entity.id
_entity.type
_entity.pdbx_description
1 polymer ?
#
loop_
_entity_poly.entity_id
_entity_poly.type
_entity_poly.pdbx_seq_one_letter_code
_entity_poly.pdbx_strand_id
1 'polypeptide(L)'
;MLLTLAWGALFFPGLFTLCTWALRRSQPGWSRTDCVMISTRLVSSVHAVLATGSGIVIIRSCDDVITGRHWLAREYVWFLIPYMIYDSYAMYLCEWCRTRDQNRAPSLTLRNFLSRNRLMITHHAVILFVLVPIAQLKQQHTLLYKVNGILTLATFLSCRILLFPFMYWSYGRQQGLSLLQVPFSIPFYCNVANAFLIAPQIYWFCLLCRKAARLFDTPQAKKDD
;
A
#
# COMPACT_ATOMS: atom_id res chain seq x y z
N MET A 1 -5.25 -4.44 -19.90
CA MET A 1 -6.33 -4.58 -18.89
C MET A 1 -6.50 -6.03 -18.43
N LEU A 2 -7.22 -6.94 -19.13
CA LEU A 2 -7.38 -8.34 -18.67
C LEU A 2 -6.05 -9.12 -18.63
N LEU A 3 -5.20 -8.93 -19.64
CA LEU A 3 -3.88 -9.56 -19.70
C LEU A 3 -2.99 -9.12 -18.53
N THR A 4 -3.01 -7.84 -18.17
CA THR A 4 -2.25 -7.26 -17.05
C THR A 4 -2.73 -7.79 -15.70
N LEU A 5 -4.04 -7.95 -15.55
CA LEU A 5 -4.64 -8.57 -14.38
C LEU A 5 -4.22 -10.05 -14.27
N ALA A 6 -4.24 -10.80 -15.38
CA ALA A 6 -3.79 -12.19 -15.42
C ALA A 6 -2.30 -12.32 -15.08
N TRP A 7 -1.45 -11.46 -15.65
CA TRP A 7 -0.03 -11.40 -15.31
C TRP A 7 0.20 -11.08 -13.84
N GLY A 8 -0.52 -10.12 -13.26
CA GLY A 8 -0.44 -9.84 -11.83
C GLY A 8 -0.89 -11.02 -10.97
N ALA A 9 -2.01 -11.66 -11.34
CA ALA A 9 -2.55 -12.81 -10.63
C ALA A 9 -1.63 -14.04 -10.67
N LEU A 10 -0.78 -14.18 -11.71
CA LEU A 10 0.26 -15.21 -11.77
C LEU A 10 1.54 -14.77 -11.05
N PHE A 11 1.96 -13.52 -11.25
CA PHE A 11 3.23 -12.99 -10.78
C PHE A 11 3.35 -12.98 -9.26
N PHE A 12 2.37 -12.44 -8.53
CA PHE A 12 2.50 -12.31 -7.06
C PHE A 12 2.46 -13.66 -6.33
N PRO A 13 1.50 -14.58 -6.60
CA PRO A 13 1.51 -15.91 -6.01
C PRO A 13 2.70 -16.76 -6.49
N GLY A 14 3.10 -16.61 -7.76
CA GLY A 14 4.28 -17.30 -8.30
C GLY A 14 5.57 -16.87 -7.60
N LEU A 15 5.78 -15.55 -7.43
CA LEU A 15 6.93 -15.03 -6.71
C LEU A 15 6.91 -15.44 -5.24
N PHE A 16 5.74 -15.43 -4.59
CA PHE A 16 5.60 -15.88 -3.21
C PHE A 16 5.98 -17.35 -3.02
N THR A 17 5.47 -18.24 -3.88
CA THR A 17 5.78 -19.67 -3.81
C THR A 17 7.25 -19.94 -4.11
N LEU A 18 7.83 -19.24 -5.10
CA LEU A 18 9.25 -19.32 -5.42
C LEU A 18 10.13 -18.83 -4.26
N CYS A 19 9.82 -17.67 -3.67
CA CYS A 19 10.54 -17.14 -2.50
C CYS A 19 10.44 -18.10 -1.31
N THR A 20 9.24 -18.62 -1.04
CA THR A 20 9.02 -19.56 0.07
C THR A 20 9.79 -20.85 -0.16
N TRP A 21 9.78 -21.38 -1.38
CA TRP A 21 10.53 -22.58 -1.76
C TRP A 21 12.05 -22.35 -1.64
N ALA A 22 12.56 -21.25 -2.17
CA ALA A 22 13.97 -20.90 -2.12
C ALA A 22 14.45 -20.73 -0.66
N LEU A 23 13.69 -20.03 0.18
CA LEU A 23 14.02 -19.87 1.61
C LEU A 23 14.03 -21.20 2.35
N ARG A 24 13.06 -22.07 2.09
CA ARG A 24 13.03 -23.41 2.70
C ARG A 24 14.20 -24.29 2.26
N ARG A 25 14.67 -24.12 1.03
CA ARG A 25 15.83 -24.86 0.50
C ARG A 25 17.15 -24.31 1.06
N SER A 26 17.28 -22.99 1.15
CA SER A 26 18.50 -22.32 1.61
C SER A 26 18.67 -22.33 3.14
N GLN A 27 17.58 -22.38 3.90
CA GLN A 27 17.59 -22.34 5.37
C GLN A 27 16.70 -23.45 5.95
N PRO A 28 17.17 -24.71 5.99
CA PRO A 28 16.36 -25.85 6.47
C PRO A 28 15.94 -25.74 7.94
N GLY A 29 16.66 -24.96 8.75
CA GLY A 29 16.38 -24.75 10.17
C GLY A 29 15.28 -23.73 10.47
N TRP A 30 14.76 -23.02 9.47
CA TRP A 30 13.72 -22.00 9.70
C TRP A 30 12.32 -22.61 9.78
N SER A 31 11.48 -22.06 10.65
CA SER A 31 10.10 -22.51 10.74
C SER A 31 9.34 -22.15 9.46
N ARG A 32 8.29 -22.92 9.15
CA ARG A 32 7.42 -22.64 7.99
C ARG A 32 6.80 -21.25 8.09
N THR A 33 6.48 -20.79 9.30
CA THR A 33 5.91 -19.48 9.58
C THR A 33 6.89 -18.36 9.24
N ASP A 34 8.17 -18.52 9.57
CA ASP A 34 9.21 -17.53 9.25
C ASP A 34 9.43 -17.41 7.74
N CYS A 35 9.51 -18.55 7.04
CA CYS A 35 9.68 -18.57 5.60
C CYS A 35 8.52 -17.87 4.87
N VAL A 36 7.28 -18.15 5.30
CA VAL A 36 6.08 -17.53 4.73
C VAL A 36 6.05 -16.03 5.05
N MET A 37 6.32 -15.62 6.28
CA MET A 37 6.35 -14.22 6.69
C MET A 37 7.39 -13.39 5.93
N ILE A 38 8.61 -13.92 5.76
CA ILE A 38 9.68 -13.24 5.02
C ILE A 38 9.32 -13.16 3.53
N SER A 39 8.77 -14.24 2.96
CA SER A 39 8.32 -14.24 1.56
C SER A 39 7.23 -13.20 1.31
N THR A 40 6.25 -13.07 2.20
CA THR A 40 5.22 -12.02 2.13
C THR A 40 5.86 -10.64 2.07
N ARG A 41 6.79 -10.34 3.00
CA ARG A 41 7.49 -9.04 3.04
C ARG A 41 8.29 -8.76 1.77
N LEU A 42 8.98 -9.77 1.22
CA LEU A 42 9.75 -9.64 -0.02
C LEU A 42 8.84 -9.28 -1.20
N VAL A 43 7.71 -9.97 -1.35
CA VAL A 43 6.76 -9.67 -2.44
C VAL A 43 6.16 -8.27 -2.28
N SER A 44 5.83 -7.85 -1.05
CA SER A 44 5.37 -6.48 -0.78
C SER A 44 6.44 -5.43 -1.10
N SER A 45 7.73 -5.71 -0.82
CA SER A 45 8.84 -4.83 -1.19
C SER A 45 9.01 -4.71 -2.70
N VAL A 46 8.90 -5.82 -3.45
CA VAL A 46 8.94 -5.79 -4.92
C VAL A 46 7.81 -4.93 -5.46
N HIS A 47 6.59 -5.08 -4.94
CA HIS A 47 5.47 -4.24 -5.35
C HIS A 47 5.69 -2.75 -5.03
N ALA A 48 6.29 -2.43 -3.88
CA ALA A 48 6.62 -1.05 -3.52
C ALA A 48 7.64 -0.42 -4.48
N VAL A 49 8.65 -1.18 -4.91
CA VAL A 49 9.63 -0.72 -5.91
C VAL A 49 8.95 -0.50 -7.26
N LEU A 50 8.12 -1.44 -7.72
CA LEU A 50 7.37 -1.30 -8.97
C LEU A 50 6.41 -0.09 -8.94
N ALA A 51 5.77 0.17 -7.79
CA ALA A 51 4.84 1.30 -7.63
C ALA A 51 5.58 2.63 -7.65
N THR A 52 6.76 2.67 -7.01
CA THR A 52 7.61 3.86 -7.00
C THR A 52 8.18 4.12 -8.39
N GLY A 53 8.69 3.09 -9.06
CA GLY A 53 9.22 3.19 -10.42
C GLY A 53 8.18 3.62 -11.43
N SER A 54 6.98 3.01 -11.40
CA SER A 54 5.88 3.40 -12.29
C SER A 54 5.44 4.84 -12.04
N GLY A 55 5.37 5.28 -10.78
CA GLY A 55 5.12 6.66 -10.42
C GLY A 55 6.14 7.63 -11.03
N ILE A 56 7.45 7.35 -10.90
CA ILE A 56 8.52 8.21 -11.43
C ILE A 56 8.38 8.35 -12.95
N VAL A 57 8.13 7.24 -13.65
CA VAL A 57 7.95 7.22 -15.11
C VAL A 57 6.74 8.07 -15.50
N ILE A 58 5.60 7.92 -14.82
CA ILE A 58 4.38 8.70 -15.11
C ILE A 58 4.64 10.20 -14.96
N ILE A 59 5.38 10.63 -13.92
CA ILE A 59 5.72 12.06 -13.74
C ILE A 59 6.59 12.56 -14.88
N ARG A 60 7.64 11.83 -15.24
CA ARG A 60 8.59 12.29 -16.25
C ARG A 60 7.99 12.31 -17.65
N SER A 61 7.01 11.45 -17.90
CA SER A 61 6.36 11.31 -19.20
C SER A 61 5.13 12.22 -19.38
N CYS A 62 4.62 12.87 -18.33
CA CYS A 62 3.44 13.73 -18.42
C CYS A 62 3.68 15.13 -17.83
N ASP A 63 3.48 16.17 -18.65
CA ASP A 63 3.45 17.56 -18.19
C ASP A 63 2.35 17.78 -17.13
N ASP A 64 1.19 17.14 -17.31
CA ASP A 64 0.10 17.10 -16.34
C ASP A 64 -0.32 15.66 -16.03
N VAL A 65 0.12 15.14 -14.88
CA VAL A 65 -0.16 13.78 -14.38
C VAL A 65 -1.61 13.60 -13.91
N ILE A 66 -2.29 14.68 -13.53
CA ILE A 66 -3.66 14.60 -13.00
C ILE A 66 -4.67 14.64 -14.18
N THR A 67 -4.40 15.50 -15.16
CA THR A 67 -5.26 15.68 -16.33
C THR A 67 -4.88 14.75 -17.49
N GLY A 68 -3.60 14.41 -17.60
CA GLY A 68 -3.05 13.47 -18.57
C GLY A 68 -3.20 12.02 -18.12
N ARG A 69 -4.04 11.26 -18.83
CA ARG A 69 -4.14 9.82 -18.63
C ARG A 69 -2.90 9.13 -19.20
N HIS A 70 -1.89 8.89 -18.37
CA HIS A 70 -0.78 8.03 -18.77
C HIS A 70 -1.27 6.57 -18.79
N TRP A 71 -1.02 5.87 -19.90
CA TRP A 71 -1.42 4.46 -20.07
C TRP A 71 -0.87 3.57 -18.95
N LEU A 72 0.35 3.84 -18.48
CA LEU A 72 0.98 3.11 -17.37
C LEU A 72 0.19 3.24 -16.07
N ALA A 73 -0.41 4.41 -15.77
CA ALA A 73 -1.21 4.58 -14.57
C ALA A 73 -2.45 3.67 -14.59
N ARG A 74 -3.12 3.60 -15.75
CA ARG A 74 -4.29 2.73 -15.96
C ARG A 74 -3.93 1.25 -15.82
N GLU A 75 -2.86 0.82 -16.48
CA GLU A 75 -2.42 -0.58 -16.42
C GLU A 75 -1.90 -0.97 -15.03
N TYR A 76 -1.25 -0.04 -14.31
CA TYR A 76 -0.77 -0.28 -12.94
C TYR A 76 -1.93 -0.46 -11.95
N VAL A 77 -3.06 0.23 -12.13
CA VAL A 77 -4.28 -0.02 -11.33
C VAL A 77 -4.79 -1.45 -11.52
N TRP A 78 -4.75 -1.98 -12.75
CA TRP A 78 -5.13 -3.39 -13.01
C TRP A 78 -4.14 -4.39 -12.42
N PHE A 79 -2.86 -4.01 -12.32
CA PHE A 79 -1.83 -4.80 -11.66
C PHE A 79 -1.90 -4.73 -10.12
N LEU A 80 -2.47 -3.65 -9.56
CA LEU A 80 -2.66 -3.43 -8.13
C LEU A 80 -3.73 -4.36 -7.53
N ILE A 81 -4.80 -4.65 -8.26
CA ILE A 81 -5.90 -5.51 -7.79
C ILE A 81 -5.40 -6.91 -7.38
N PRO A 82 -4.72 -7.69 -8.24
CA PRO A 82 -4.24 -9.01 -7.87
C PRO A 82 -3.20 -8.96 -6.74
N TYR A 83 -2.39 -7.89 -6.65
CA TYR A 83 -1.48 -7.69 -5.51
C TYR A 83 -2.25 -7.59 -4.18
N MET A 84 -3.27 -6.73 -4.11
CA MET A 84 -4.03 -6.50 -2.88
C MET A 84 -4.78 -7.75 -2.42
N ILE A 85 -5.30 -8.54 -3.36
CA ILE A 85 -5.95 -9.83 -3.08
C ILE A 85 -4.91 -10.82 -2.56
N TYR A 86 -3.76 -10.94 -3.24
CA TYR A 86 -2.66 -11.81 -2.83
C TYR A 86 -2.11 -11.44 -1.44
N ASP A 87 -1.85 -10.16 -1.16
CA ASP A 87 -1.24 -9.71 0.08
C ASP A 87 -2.18 -9.98 1.28
N SER A 88 -3.48 -9.75 1.09
CA SER A 88 -4.52 -10.12 2.05
C SER A 88 -4.53 -11.63 2.34
N TYR A 89 -4.43 -12.46 1.29
CA TYR A 89 -4.36 -13.90 1.42
C TYR A 89 -3.06 -14.36 2.10
N ALA A 90 -1.91 -13.78 1.74
CA ALA A 90 -0.61 -14.11 2.31
C ALA A 90 -0.56 -13.75 3.81
N MET A 91 -1.13 -12.60 4.20
CA MET A 91 -1.28 -12.24 5.62
C MET A 91 -2.18 -13.22 6.38
N TYR A 92 -3.29 -13.67 5.77
CA TYR A 92 -4.13 -14.71 6.37
C TYR A 92 -3.37 -16.04 6.51
N LEU A 93 -2.58 -16.41 5.50
CA LEU A 93 -1.77 -17.64 5.52
C LEU A 93 -0.68 -17.59 6.60
N CYS A 94 -0.04 -16.43 6.81
CA CYS A 94 0.90 -16.22 7.93
C CYS A 94 0.22 -16.50 9.28
N GLU A 95 -0.96 -15.92 9.49
CA GLU A 95 -1.72 -16.11 10.74
C GLU A 95 -2.18 -17.56 10.90
N TRP A 96 -2.67 -18.17 9.81
CA TRP A 96 -3.05 -19.57 9.78
C TRP A 96 -1.90 -20.49 10.16
N CYS A 97 -0.72 -20.32 9.54
CA CYS A 97 0.47 -21.08 9.87
C CYS A 97 0.88 -20.90 11.33
N ARG A 98 0.79 -19.67 11.86
CA ARG A 98 1.12 -19.36 13.25
C ARG A 98 0.17 -20.03 14.26
N THR A 99 -1.10 -20.13 13.94
CA THR A 99 -2.11 -20.76 14.83
C THR A 99 -2.32 -22.24 14.57
N ARG A 100 -1.74 -22.80 13.49
CA ARG A 100 -1.91 -24.22 13.12
C ARG A 100 -1.40 -25.16 14.20
N ASP A 101 -0.35 -24.77 14.91
CA ASP A 101 0.22 -25.56 15.99
C ASP A 101 -0.67 -25.57 17.25
N GLN A 102 -1.71 -24.74 17.31
CA GLN A 102 -2.64 -24.61 18.44
C GLN A 102 -4.01 -25.31 18.22
N ASN A 103 -4.19 -26.10 17.16
CA ASN A 103 -5.44 -26.84 16.85
C ASN A 103 -6.73 -26.00 16.87
N ARG A 104 -6.68 -24.71 16.50
CA ARG A 104 -7.85 -23.83 16.50
C ARG A 104 -8.72 -24.01 15.26
N ALA A 105 -10.04 -23.93 15.46
CA ALA A 105 -11.02 -24.00 14.37
C ALA A 105 -10.80 -22.90 13.32
N PRO A 106 -11.02 -23.18 12.02
CA PRO A 106 -10.74 -22.25 10.94
C PRO A 106 -11.47 -20.89 11.05
N SER A 107 -12.74 -20.94 11.47
CA SER A 107 -13.59 -19.76 11.66
C SER A 107 -13.09 -18.84 12.77
N LEU A 108 -12.55 -19.42 13.84
CA LEU A 108 -11.99 -18.67 14.96
C LEU A 108 -10.69 -17.97 14.55
N THR A 109 -9.87 -18.62 13.73
CA THR A 109 -8.65 -18.05 13.16
C THR A 109 -8.97 -16.86 12.26
N LEU A 110 -9.96 -16.99 11.37
CA LEU A 110 -10.39 -15.88 10.51
C LEU A 110 -10.94 -14.69 11.32
N ARG A 111 -11.76 -14.94 12.34
CA ARG A 111 -12.30 -13.88 13.21
C ARG A 111 -11.19 -13.16 13.99
N ASN A 112 -10.22 -13.90 14.50
CA ASN A 112 -9.06 -13.35 15.20
C ASN A 112 -8.14 -12.57 14.26
N PHE A 113 -7.93 -13.06 13.03
CA PHE A 113 -7.19 -12.36 12.00
C PHE A 113 -7.84 -11.00 11.67
N LEU A 114 -9.15 -11.02 11.43
CA LEU A 114 -9.93 -9.81 11.14
C LEU A 114 -9.87 -8.80 12.29
N SER A 115 -9.99 -9.26 13.55
CA SER A 115 -10.01 -8.38 14.72
C SER A 115 -8.63 -7.82 15.09
N ARG A 116 -7.55 -8.60 14.94
CA ARG A 116 -6.18 -8.14 15.19
C ARG A 116 -5.66 -7.22 14.10
N ASN A 117 -5.94 -7.54 12.84
CA ASN A 117 -5.40 -6.83 11.68
C ASN A 117 -6.40 -5.83 11.07
N ARG A 118 -7.40 -5.38 11.84
CA ARG A 118 -8.47 -4.47 11.36
C ARG A 118 -7.94 -3.32 10.52
N LEU A 119 -6.89 -2.63 11.00
CA LEU A 119 -6.33 -1.47 10.31
C LEU A 119 -5.82 -1.84 8.90
N MET A 120 -5.04 -2.91 8.79
CA MET A 120 -4.49 -3.36 7.51
C MET A 120 -5.58 -3.88 6.59
N ILE A 121 -6.55 -4.64 7.09
CA ILE A 121 -7.62 -5.21 6.27
C ILE A 121 -8.58 -4.13 5.79
N THR A 122 -8.97 -3.20 6.66
CA THR A 122 -9.77 -2.03 6.28
C THR A 122 -9.03 -1.19 5.24
N HIS A 123 -7.72 -1.00 5.38
CA HIS A 123 -6.90 -0.33 4.37
C HIS A 123 -6.97 -1.02 3.00
N HIS A 124 -6.78 -2.34 2.94
CA HIS A 124 -6.85 -3.10 1.68
C HIS A 124 -8.25 -3.05 1.07
N ALA A 125 -9.30 -3.14 1.89
CA ALA A 125 -10.68 -3.04 1.45
C ALA A 125 -10.99 -1.66 0.85
N VAL A 126 -10.56 -0.57 1.50
CA VAL A 126 -10.74 0.80 0.97
C VAL A 126 -10.01 0.97 -0.36
N ILE A 127 -8.78 0.46 -0.49
CA ILE A 127 -8.05 0.55 -1.76
C ILE A 127 -8.79 -0.21 -2.87
N LEU A 128 -9.20 -1.45 -2.60
CA LEU A 128 -9.84 -2.31 -3.60
C LEU A 128 -11.24 -1.84 -4.01
N PHE A 129 -12.08 -1.44 -3.05
CA PHE A 129 -13.49 -1.16 -3.30
C PHE A 129 -13.81 0.32 -3.47
N VAL A 130 -12.93 1.22 -3.06
CA VAL A 130 -13.14 2.68 -3.17
C VAL A 130 -12.14 3.29 -4.14
N LEU A 131 -10.83 3.18 -3.86
CA LEU A 131 -9.84 3.90 -4.67
C LEU A 131 -9.71 3.34 -6.10
N VAL A 132 -9.72 2.03 -6.27
CA VAL A 132 -9.60 1.40 -7.61
C VAL A 132 -10.78 1.79 -8.51
N PRO A 133 -12.06 1.64 -8.12
CA PRO A 133 -13.19 2.10 -8.92
C PRO A 133 -13.13 3.60 -9.22
N ILE A 134 -12.79 4.41 -8.23
CA ILE A 134 -12.70 5.87 -8.39
C ILE A 134 -11.61 6.27 -9.39
N ALA A 135 -10.45 5.60 -9.38
CA ALA A 135 -9.39 5.81 -10.37
C ALA A 135 -9.81 5.40 -11.80
N GLN A 136 -10.80 4.49 -11.91
CA GLN A 136 -11.33 4.00 -13.19
C GLN A 136 -12.48 4.85 -13.73
N LEU A 137 -13.20 5.56 -12.86
CA LEU A 137 -14.32 6.42 -13.28
C LEU A 137 -13.81 7.52 -14.23
N LYS A 138 -14.27 7.45 -15.49
CA LYS A 138 -14.06 8.48 -16.51
C LYS A 138 -14.72 9.77 -16.03
N GLN A 139 -13.93 10.71 -15.54
CA GLN A 139 -14.42 12.01 -15.07
C GLN A 139 -15.13 12.77 -16.21
N GLN A 140 -16.43 12.98 -16.06
CA GLN A 140 -17.26 13.77 -16.98
C GLN A 140 -17.81 15.06 -16.32
N HIS A 141 -17.51 15.34 -15.05
CA HIS A 141 -17.92 16.60 -14.40
C HIS A 141 -16.83 17.15 -13.48
N THR A 142 -16.53 18.44 -13.62
CA THR A 142 -15.46 19.17 -12.89
C THR A 142 -15.53 19.04 -11.36
N LEU A 143 -16.74 18.91 -10.79
CA LEU A 143 -16.95 18.75 -9.35
C LEU A 143 -16.50 17.37 -8.83
N LEU A 144 -16.87 16.30 -9.55
CA LEU A 144 -16.43 14.93 -9.22
C LEU A 144 -14.91 14.79 -9.32
N TYR A 145 -14.28 15.60 -10.18
CA TYR A 145 -12.82 15.58 -10.36
C TYR A 145 -12.12 16.23 -9.18
N LYS A 146 -12.64 17.36 -8.69
CA LYS A 146 -12.16 18.04 -7.47
C LYS A 146 -12.35 17.16 -6.23
N VAL A 147 -13.54 16.56 -6.07
CA VAL A 147 -13.84 15.65 -4.94
C VAL A 147 -12.94 14.41 -4.99
N ASN A 148 -12.75 13.80 -6.16
CA ASN A 148 -11.84 12.66 -6.33
C ASN A 148 -10.38 13.02 -5.98
N GLY A 149 -9.91 14.19 -6.42
CA GLY A 149 -8.57 14.69 -6.08
C GLY A 149 -8.38 14.87 -4.57
N ILE A 150 -9.34 15.49 -3.89
CA ILE A 150 -9.33 15.66 -2.42
C ILE A 150 -9.37 14.29 -1.72
N LEU A 151 -10.26 13.39 -2.16
CA LEU A 151 -10.39 12.06 -1.57
C LEU A 151 -9.08 11.27 -1.72
N THR A 152 -8.46 11.31 -2.90
CA THR A 152 -7.17 10.66 -3.15
C THR A 152 -6.07 11.25 -2.25
N LEU A 153 -6.01 12.57 -2.08
CA LEU A 153 -5.07 13.25 -1.18
C LEU A 153 -5.29 12.82 0.28
N ALA A 154 -6.54 12.85 0.73
CA ALA A 154 -6.93 12.52 2.11
C ALA A 154 -6.65 11.05 2.40
N THR A 155 -6.95 10.15 1.46
CA THR A 155 -6.62 8.73 1.60
C THR A 155 -5.12 8.50 1.60
N PHE A 156 -4.35 9.16 0.73
CA PHE A 156 -2.89 9.01 0.72
C PHE A 156 -2.26 9.50 2.05
N LEU A 157 -2.71 10.65 2.57
CA LEU A 157 -2.25 11.17 3.85
C LEU A 157 -2.58 10.21 5.00
N SER A 158 -3.84 9.82 5.14
CA SER A 158 -4.32 8.99 6.25
C SER A 158 -3.76 7.58 6.23
N CYS A 159 -3.72 6.94 5.06
CA CYS A 159 -3.39 5.53 4.93
C CYS A 159 -1.88 5.25 4.80
N ARG A 160 -1.11 6.19 4.24
CA ARG A 160 0.31 5.97 3.95
C ARG A 160 1.22 6.80 4.84
N ILE A 161 0.94 8.09 5.02
CA ILE A 161 1.80 8.97 5.84
C ILE A 161 1.48 8.83 7.32
N LEU A 162 0.21 8.98 7.73
CA LEU A 162 -0.19 8.99 9.15
C LEU A 162 -0.09 7.60 9.81
N LEU A 163 -0.01 6.53 9.03
CA LEU A 163 0.17 5.17 9.54
C LEU A 163 1.54 4.98 10.22
N PHE A 164 2.61 5.66 9.75
CA PHE A 164 3.93 5.60 10.38
C PHE A 164 3.96 6.27 11.77
N PRO A 165 3.52 7.54 11.95
CA PRO A 165 3.37 8.14 13.27
C PRO A 165 2.46 7.33 14.20
N PHE A 166 1.35 6.78 13.68
CA PHE A 166 0.45 5.94 14.47
C PHE A 166 1.13 4.66 14.96
N MET A 167 1.96 4.02 14.14
CA MET A 167 2.76 2.86 14.53
C MET A 167 3.73 3.19 15.67
N TYR A 168 4.44 4.32 15.58
CA TYR A 168 5.34 4.79 16.65
C TYR A 168 4.57 5.12 17.94
N TRP A 169 3.40 5.76 17.81
CA TRP A 169 2.53 6.03 18.96
C TRP A 169 2.05 4.76 19.66
N SER A 170 1.58 3.78 18.88
CA SER A 170 1.11 2.49 19.39
C SER A 170 2.24 1.73 20.11
N TYR A 171 3.44 1.71 19.54
CA TYR A 171 4.62 1.13 20.19
C TYR A 171 4.99 1.86 21.48
N GLY A 172 5.03 3.20 21.46
CA GLY A 172 5.31 4.01 22.64
C GLY A 172 4.32 3.73 23.77
N ARG A 173 3.03 3.62 23.44
CA ARG A 173 1.98 3.28 24.42
C ARG A 173 2.14 1.88 25.01
N GLN A 174 2.64 0.91 24.25
CA GLN A 174 2.91 -0.45 24.75
C GLN A 174 4.12 -0.51 25.68
N GLN A 175 5.12 0.34 25.45
CA GLN A 175 6.36 0.40 26.24
C GLN A 175 6.34 1.48 27.32
N GLY A 176 5.26 2.25 27.46
CA GLY A 176 5.16 3.38 28.39
C GLY A 176 6.04 4.58 28.02
N LEU A 177 6.47 4.69 26.77
CA LEU A 177 7.38 5.73 26.27
C LEU A 177 6.61 6.87 25.62
N SER A 178 7.11 8.10 25.75
CA SER A 178 6.60 9.24 25.00
C SER A 178 6.96 9.14 23.51
N LEU A 179 6.13 9.72 22.63
CA LEU A 179 6.32 9.67 21.17
C LEU A 179 7.71 10.09 20.69
N LEU A 180 8.32 11.07 21.36
CA LEU A 180 9.65 11.60 21.03
C LEU A 180 10.78 10.67 21.46
N GLN A 181 10.54 9.78 22.43
CA GLN A 181 11.54 8.82 22.92
C GLN A 181 11.52 7.51 22.13
N VAL A 182 10.44 7.22 21.40
CA VAL A 182 10.30 6.00 20.59
C VAL A 182 11.42 5.84 19.54
N PRO A 183 11.80 6.88 18.77
CA PRO A 183 12.89 6.76 17.80
C PRO A 183 14.24 6.41 18.44
N PHE A 184 14.49 6.83 19.67
CA PHE A 184 15.74 6.54 20.38
C PHE A 184 15.72 5.17 21.07
N SER A 185 14.54 4.59 21.27
CA SER A 185 14.36 3.28 21.90
C SER A 185 14.33 2.12 20.89
N ILE A 186 13.91 2.40 19.66
CA ILE A 186 13.92 1.44 18.55
C ILE A 186 15.33 1.35 17.94
N PRO A 187 15.82 0.15 17.56
CA PRO A 187 17.12 0.02 16.92
C PRO A 187 17.29 0.92 15.69
N PHE A 188 18.47 1.54 15.55
CA PHE A 188 18.74 2.55 14.53
C PHE A 188 18.40 2.09 13.10
N TYR A 189 18.73 0.85 12.75
CA TYR A 189 18.44 0.31 11.42
C TYR A 189 16.94 0.26 11.08
N CYS A 190 16.06 0.05 12.07
CA CYS A 190 14.61 0.10 11.88
C CYS A 190 14.12 1.51 11.58
N ASN A 191 14.67 2.52 12.26
CA ASN A 191 14.35 3.92 12.00
C ASN A 191 14.83 4.36 10.62
N VAL A 192 16.05 3.96 10.23
CA VAL A 192 16.58 4.23 8.90
C VAL A 192 15.72 3.56 7.82
N ALA A 193 15.35 2.30 8.00
CA ALA A 193 14.46 1.60 7.07
C ALA A 193 13.09 2.29 6.94
N ASN A 194 12.48 2.70 8.05
CA ASN A 194 11.23 3.47 8.03
C ASN A 194 11.40 4.84 7.37
N ALA A 195 12.51 5.53 7.60
CA ALA A 195 12.82 6.80 6.95
C ALA A 195 12.93 6.64 5.43
N PHE A 196 13.62 5.59 4.95
CA PHE A 196 13.67 5.26 3.52
C PHE A 196 12.31 4.91 2.93
N LEU A 197 11.40 4.31 3.70
CA LEU A 197 10.04 4.01 3.25
C LEU A 197 9.13 5.24 3.21
N ILE A 198 9.23 6.14 4.19
CA ILE A 198 8.36 7.32 4.31
C ILE A 198 8.84 8.51 3.47
N ALA A 199 10.15 8.66 3.25
CA ALA A 199 10.72 9.76 2.47
C ALA A 199 10.11 9.91 1.07
N PRO A 200 10.02 8.86 0.23
CA PRO A 200 9.34 8.98 -1.05
C PRO A 200 7.86 9.32 -0.87
N GLN A 201 7.17 8.72 0.12
CA GLN A 201 5.74 8.98 0.35
C GLN A 201 5.47 10.45 0.70
N ILE A 202 6.30 11.08 1.52
CA ILE A 202 6.20 12.52 1.84
C ILE A 202 6.44 13.36 0.58
N TYR A 203 7.48 13.03 -0.20
CA TYR A 203 7.77 13.71 -1.46
C TYR A 203 6.57 13.65 -2.42
N TRP A 204 5.98 12.47 -2.59
CA TRP A 204 4.77 12.25 -3.40
C TRP A 204 3.60 13.09 -2.91
N PHE A 205 3.36 13.11 -1.60
CA PHE A 205 2.27 13.89 -1.03
C PHE A 205 2.47 15.40 -1.24
N CYS A 206 3.67 15.92 -1.02
CA CYS A 206 3.97 17.33 -1.29
C CYS A 206 3.74 17.69 -2.76
N LEU A 207 4.12 16.81 -3.70
CA LEU A 207 3.87 17.03 -5.13
C LEU A 207 2.38 17.03 -5.46
N LEU A 208 1.62 16.07 -4.91
CA LEU A 208 0.17 16.00 -5.08
C LEU A 208 -0.53 17.22 -4.48
N CYS A 209 -0.13 17.69 -3.29
CA CYS A 209 -0.64 18.91 -2.67
C CYS A 209 -0.37 20.15 -3.51
N ARG A 210 0.87 20.34 -4.02
CA ARG A 210 1.21 21.46 -4.91
C ARG A 210 0.41 21.45 -6.20
N LYS A 211 0.09 20.27 -6.73
CA LYS A 211 -0.72 20.13 -7.95
C LYS A 211 -2.22 20.32 -7.66
N ALA A 212 -2.72 19.84 -6.52
CA ALA A 212 -4.07 20.12 -6.07
C ALA A 212 -4.29 21.62 -5.84
N ALA A 213 -3.35 22.31 -5.19
CA ALA A 213 -3.40 23.77 -5.00
C ALA A 213 -3.57 24.49 -6.35
N ARG A 214 -2.75 24.15 -7.36
CA ARG A 214 -2.90 24.69 -8.73
C ARG A 214 -4.25 24.41 -9.39
N LEU A 215 -4.89 23.28 -9.09
CA LEU A 215 -6.22 22.95 -9.60
C LEU A 215 -7.34 23.75 -8.93
N PHE A 216 -7.15 24.14 -7.65
CA PHE A 216 -8.08 24.99 -6.91
C PHE A 216 -7.82 26.49 -7.13
N ASP A 217 -6.57 26.87 -7.41
CA ASP A 217 -6.11 28.22 -7.73
C ASP A 217 -6.39 28.66 -9.17
N THR A 218 -7.06 27.83 -10.00
CA THR A 218 -7.70 28.28 -11.23
C THR A 218 -9.14 28.70 -10.93
N PRO A 219 -9.40 29.94 -10.47
CA PRO A 219 -10.75 30.48 -10.46
C PRO A 219 -11.25 30.59 -11.90
N GLN A 220 -12.56 30.74 -12.03
CA GLN A 220 -13.29 30.97 -13.27
C GLN A 220 -12.82 32.27 -13.97
N ALA A 221 -11.61 32.30 -14.53
CA ALA A 221 -11.09 33.41 -15.33
C ALA A 221 -11.71 33.42 -16.75
N LYS A 222 -13.01 33.15 -16.84
CA LYS A 222 -13.83 33.40 -18.03
C LYS A 222 -15.32 33.48 -17.69
N LYS A 223 -15.66 34.46 -16.86
CA LYS A 223 -16.95 35.15 -16.88
C LYS A 223 -16.62 36.58 -16.53
N ASP A 224 -16.37 37.36 -17.57
CA ASP A 224 -16.47 38.82 -17.68
C ASP A 224 -15.66 39.17 -18.93
N ASP A 225 -16.35 39.11 -20.07
CA ASP A 225 -16.22 39.93 -21.28
C ASP A 225 -17.25 39.46 -22.31
#